data_AF-A0A914KRC7-F1
#
_entry.id   AF-A0A914KRC7-F1
#
_cell.length_a   1.000
_cell.length_b   1.000
_cell.length_c   1.000
_cell.angle_alpha   90.00
_cell.angle_beta   90.00
_cell.angle_gamma   90.00
#
_symmetry.space_group_name_H-M   'P 1'
#
loop_
_entity.id
_entity.type
_entity.pdbx_description
1 polymer ?
#
loop_
_entity_poly.entity_id
_entity_poly.type
_entity_poly.pdbx_seq_one_letter_code
_entity_poly.pdbx_strand_id
1 'polypeptide(L)'
;MKLHIWHWFGDLVTMEWWDDLWLNEGFATIMGMKAADYAENSTSRTSQLFYEHTVKAFRFDQVAHQAHALSYKISSVREVARRFDRITYLKAAAVLRMVEHTVGENIFREGLRSFLRNYKFKNARSDDLIRVLRHKYIYYNFFKFE
;
A
#
# COMPACT_ATOMS: atom_id res chain seq x y z
N MET A 1 -1.75 -7.59 15.17
CA MET A 1 -2.64 -6.89 14.22
C MET A 1 -2.14 -6.90 12.78
N LYS A 2 -0.84 -6.71 12.49
CA LYS A 2 -0.27 -6.80 11.11
C LYS A 2 -0.70 -8.08 10.37
N LEU A 3 -0.68 -9.24 11.05
CA LEU A 3 -1.08 -10.55 10.50
C LEU A 3 -2.51 -10.60 9.94
N HIS A 4 -3.45 -9.84 10.51
CA HIS A 4 -4.83 -9.88 10.02
C HIS A 4 -4.98 -9.19 8.67
N ILE A 5 -4.15 -8.19 8.35
CA ILE A 5 -4.21 -7.48 7.06
C ILE A 5 -3.78 -8.38 5.90
N TRP A 6 -2.87 -9.33 6.15
CA TRP A 6 -2.41 -10.30 5.15
C TRP A 6 -3.55 -11.15 4.59
N HIS A 7 -4.59 -11.41 5.39
CA HIS A 7 -5.77 -12.12 4.93
C HIS A 7 -6.47 -11.42 3.76
N TRP A 8 -6.34 -10.09 3.63
CA TRP A 8 -6.87 -9.34 2.48
C TRP A 8 -5.80 -9.06 1.43
N PHE A 9 -4.64 -8.53 1.84
CA PHE A 9 -3.55 -8.12 0.95
C PHE A 9 -2.36 -9.07 1.16
N GLY A 10 -2.34 -10.18 0.41
CA GLY A 10 -1.48 -11.33 0.69
C GLY A 10 -2.16 -12.64 0.30
N ASP A 11 -3.24 -12.96 1.01
CA ASP A 11 -3.96 -14.22 0.89
C ASP A 11 -5.14 -14.11 -0.10
N LEU A 12 -6.07 -13.18 0.13
CA LEU A 12 -7.26 -13.02 -0.71
C LEU A 12 -6.93 -12.45 -2.09
N VAL A 13 -6.02 -11.49 -2.14
CA VAL A 13 -5.42 -10.94 -3.34
C VAL A 13 -3.92 -10.98 -3.18
N THR A 14 -3.26 -11.81 -3.98
CA THR A 14 -1.81 -11.98 -3.95
C THR A 14 -1.19 -11.18 -5.09
N MET A 15 0.01 -10.62 -4.91
CA MET A 15 0.71 -10.02 -6.05
C MET A 15 0.93 -11.09 -7.16
N GLU A 16 0.93 -10.68 -8.42
CA GLU A 16 1.21 -11.60 -9.54
C GLU A 16 2.66 -12.08 -9.54
N TRP A 17 3.58 -11.19 -9.22
CA TRP A 17 4.99 -11.51 -9.06
C TRP A 17 5.64 -10.59 -8.04
N TRP A 18 6.83 -10.96 -7.59
CA TRP A 18 7.56 -10.28 -6.52
C TRP A 18 7.93 -8.83 -6.82
N ASP A 19 7.87 -8.41 -8.09
CA ASP A 19 8.00 -7.02 -8.54
C ASP A 19 7.04 -6.08 -7.79
N ASP A 20 5.89 -6.61 -7.38
CA ASP A 20 4.86 -5.86 -6.65
C ASP A 20 4.75 -6.26 -5.16
N LEU A 21 5.81 -6.81 -4.56
CA LEU A 21 5.85 -7.14 -3.12
C LEU A 21 5.47 -5.94 -2.24
N TRP A 22 5.86 -4.73 -2.64
CA TRP A 22 5.54 -3.49 -1.95
C TRP A 22 4.03 -3.26 -1.78
N LEU A 23 3.20 -3.79 -2.68
CA LEU A 23 1.75 -3.67 -2.64
C LEU A 23 1.24 -4.30 -1.32
N ASN A 24 1.59 -5.56 -1.10
CA ASN A 24 1.16 -6.31 0.07
C ASN A 24 1.77 -5.75 1.35
N GLU A 25 3.08 -5.51 1.34
CA GLU A 25 3.79 -5.09 2.55
C GLU A 25 3.51 -3.64 2.96
N GLY A 26 3.29 -2.76 1.97
CA GLY A 26 2.82 -1.40 2.19
C GLY A 26 1.45 -1.37 2.86
N PHE A 27 0.49 -2.14 2.35
CA PHE A 27 -0.85 -2.23 2.94
C PHE A 27 -0.83 -2.82 4.34
N ALA A 28 -0.08 -3.91 4.56
CA ALA A 28 0.08 -4.49 5.89
C ALA A 28 0.65 -3.48 6.91
N THR A 29 1.55 -2.60 6.45
CA THR A 29 2.17 -1.58 7.30
C THR A 29 1.21 -0.44 7.64
N ILE A 30 0.48 0.13 6.66
CA ILE A 30 -0.42 1.27 6.91
C ILE A 30 -1.73 0.85 7.58
N MET A 31 -2.35 -0.24 7.13
CA MET A 31 -3.63 -0.70 7.70
C MET A 31 -3.44 -1.26 9.10
N GLY A 32 -2.25 -1.83 9.37
CA GLY A 32 -1.82 -2.21 10.70
C GLY A 32 -1.69 -1.03 11.69
N MET A 33 -1.61 0.22 11.24
CA MET A 33 -1.67 1.39 12.13
C MET A 33 -3.10 1.88 12.27
N LYS A 34 -3.81 2.02 11.13
CA LYS A 34 -5.20 2.48 11.11
C LYS A 34 -6.13 1.60 11.94
N ALA A 35 -5.98 0.28 11.88
CA ALA A 35 -6.82 -0.62 12.67
C ALA A 35 -6.54 -0.55 14.18
N ALA A 36 -5.33 -0.12 14.60
CA ALA A 36 -4.97 -0.02 16.01
C ALA A 36 -5.58 1.24 16.58
N ASP A 37 -5.46 2.35 15.83
CA ASP A 37 -6.15 3.60 16.10
C ASP A 37 -7.67 3.41 16.20
N TYR A 38 -8.27 2.66 15.25
CA TYR A 38 -9.70 2.34 15.31
C TYR A 38 -10.06 1.52 16.56
N ALA A 39 -9.28 0.49 16.90
CA ALA A 39 -9.54 -0.34 18.07
C ALA A 39 -9.39 0.41 19.40
N GLU A 40 -8.53 1.42 19.45
CA GLU A 40 -8.25 2.23 20.64
C GLU A 40 -9.05 3.56 20.67
N ASN A 41 -9.92 3.80 19.68
CA ASN A 41 -10.61 5.09 19.48
C ASN A 41 -9.64 6.29 19.53
N SER A 42 -8.49 6.14 18.88
CA SER A 42 -7.38 7.09 18.85
C SER A 42 -6.98 7.42 17.41
N THR A 43 -6.21 8.49 17.23
CA THR A 43 -5.54 8.83 15.96
C THR A 43 -4.03 9.02 16.13
N SER A 44 -3.53 8.77 17.34
CA SER A 44 -2.16 9.10 17.74
C SER A 44 -1.14 8.19 17.07
N ARG A 45 -1.42 6.89 16.91
CA ARG A 45 -0.45 5.94 16.36
C ARG A 45 -0.27 6.16 14.86
N THR A 46 -1.36 6.35 14.11
CA THR A 46 -1.27 6.64 12.67
C THR A 46 -0.58 7.96 12.42
N SER A 47 -0.72 8.96 13.30
CA SER A 47 -0.02 10.23 13.14
C SER A 47 1.47 10.11 13.47
N GLN A 48 1.81 9.54 14.62
CA GLN A 48 3.19 9.42 15.09
C GLN A 48 4.02 8.42 14.27
N LEU A 49 3.54 7.18 14.12
CA LEU A 49 4.28 6.14 13.41
C LEU A 49 4.43 6.45 11.94
N PHE A 50 3.46 7.14 11.34
CA PHE A 50 3.59 7.60 9.97
C PHE A 50 4.71 8.61 9.81
N TYR A 51 4.78 9.62 10.69
CA TYR A 51 5.87 10.59 10.65
C TYR A 51 7.22 9.89 10.78
N GLU A 52 7.37 9.03 11.78
CA GLU A 52 8.60 8.27 12.00
C GLU A 52 8.97 7.38 10.81
N HIS A 53 8.00 6.67 10.24
CA HIS A 53 8.21 5.78 9.10
C HIS A 53 8.57 6.56 7.84
N THR A 54 7.94 7.70 7.61
CA THR A 54 8.20 8.56 6.45
C THR A 54 9.60 9.19 6.53
N VAL A 55 9.98 9.72 7.69
CA VAL A 55 11.34 10.24 7.91
C VAL A 55 12.40 9.14 7.74
N LYS A 56 12.14 7.94 8.29
CA LYS A 56 13.03 6.80 8.07
C LYS A 56 13.10 6.41 6.59
N ALA A 57 11.97 6.35 5.89
CA ALA A 57 11.92 6.04 4.46
C ALA A 57 12.82 7.00 3.66
N PHE A 58 12.70 8.32 3.88
CA PHE A 58 13.58 9.29 3.24
C PHE A 58 15.06 9.07 3.55
N ARG A 59 15.39 8.70 4.81
CA ARG A 59 16.78 8.42 5.18
C ARG A 59 17.38 7.22 4.46
N PHE A 60 16.59 6.17 4.20
CA PHE A 60 17.03 5.02 3.41
C PHE A 60 17.05 5.35 1.91
N ASP A 61 16.07 6.12 1.42
CA ASP A 61 15.89 6.42 -0.01
C ASP A 61 16.90 7.42 -0.57
N GLN A 62 17.59 8.18 0.30
CA GLN A 62 18.72 9.03 -0.10
C GLN A 62 20.06 8.27 -0.21
N VAL A 63 20.15 7.03 0.26
CA VAL A 63 21.40 6.25 0.29
C VAL A 63 21.47 5.36 -0.96
N ALA A 64 22.41 5.65 -1.87
CA ALA A 64 22.46 5.05 -3.21
C ALA A 64 22.41 3.50 -3.25
N HIS A 65 22.99 2.80 -2.26
CA HIS A 65 23.00 1.34 -2.22
C HIS A 65 21.79 0.71 -1.48
N GLN A 66 20.93 1.55 -0.89
CA GLN A 66 19.69 1.14 -0.22
C GLN A 66 18.45 1.58 -1.00
N ALA A 67 18.55 2.68 -1.75
CA ALA A 67 17.48 3.22 -2.56
C ALA A 67 17.15 2.33 -3.75
N HIS A 68 15.86 2.18 -4.03
CA HIS A 68 15.34 1.55 -5.25
C HIS A 68 13.89 1.99 -5.52
N ALA A 69 13.41 1.71 -6.72
CA ALA A 69 12.00 1.86 -7.07
C ALA A 69 11.14 0.87 -6.26
N LEU A 70 9.89 1.23 -5.95
CA LEU A 70 8.98 0.34 -5.24
C LEU A 70 8.57 -0.87 -6.09
N SER A 71 8.28 -0.64 -7.37
CA SER A 71 8.03 -1.69 -8.36
C SER A 71 9.19 -1.76 -9.34
N TYR A 72 9.80 -2.94 -9.45
CA TYR A 72 10.90 -3.19 -10.38
C TYR A 72 11.06 -4.69 -10.64
N LYS A 73 11.62 -5.00 -11.81
CA LYS A 73 11.73 -6.38 -12.29
C LYS A 73 12.60 -7.25 -11.39
N ILE A 74 12.06 -8.37 -10.95
CA ILE A 74 12.71 -9.43 -10.18
C ILE A 74 12.85 -10.66 -11.05
N SER A 75 14.08 -11.04 -11.33
CA SER A 75 14.36 -12.12 -12.29
C SER A 75 14.38 -13.51 -11.63
N SER A 76 14.52 -13.59 -10.30
CA SER A 76 14.54 -14.87 -9.60
C SER A 76 14.08 -14.76 -8.14
N VAL A 77 13.57 -15.86 -7.59
CA VAL A 77 13.16 -15.95 -6.17
C VAL A 77 14.33 -15.68 -5.22
N ARG A 78 15.58 -15.99 -5.62
CA ARG A 78 16.77 -15.74 -4.80
C ARG A 78 17.00 -14.25 -4.54
N GLU A 79 16.58 -13.38 -5.46
CA GLU A 79 16.69 -11.93 -5.29
C GLU A 79 15.66 -11.36 -4.31
N VAL A 80 14.53 -12.07 -4.13
CA VAL A 80 13.39 -11.63 -3.29
C VAL A 80 13.79 -11.42 -1.84
N ALA A 81 14.68 -12.26 -1.29
CA ALA A 81 15.09 -12.15 0.11
C ALA A 81 15.66 -10.76 0.45
N ARG A 82 16.31 -10.09 -0.51
CA ARG A 82 16.86 -8.73 -0.33
C ARG A 82 15.79 -7.64 -0.37
N ARG A 83 14.55 -7.97 -0.70
CA ARG A 83 13.42 -7.05 -0.90
C ARG A 83 12.56 -6.86 0.33
N PHE A 84 12.77 -7.68 1.35
CA PHE A 84 12.20 -7.48 2.68
C PHE A 84 13.02 -6.40 3.43
N ASP A 85 13.08 -5.20 2.83
CA ASP A 85 13.89 -4.06 3.28
C ASP A 85 13.04 -2.86 3.68
N ARG A 86 13.67 -1.84 4.24
CA ARG A 86 12.97 -0.65 4.75
C ARG A 86 12.29 0.18 3.66
N ILE A 87 12.74 0.15 2.40
CA ILE A 87 12.07 0.87 1.31
C ILE A 87 10.74 0.19 1.00
N THR A 88 10.74 -1.14 0.80
CA THR A 88 9.54 -1.93 0.50
C THR A 88 8.45 -1.79 1.55
N TYR A 89 8.79 -1.63 2.84
CA TYR A 89 7.79 -1.39 3.89
C TYR A 89 7.45 0.09 4.09
N LEU A 90 8.46 0.92 4.36
CA LEU A 90 8.25 2.27 4.89
C LEU A 90 7.92 3.26 3.77
N LYS A 91 8.65 3.21 2.65
CA LYS A 91 8.35 4.08 1.49
C LYS A 91 7.02 3.69 0.86
N ALA A 92 6.71 2.40 0.78
CA ALA A 92 5.40 1.92 0.33
C ALA A 92 4.25 2.48 1.18
N ALA A 93 4.35 2.39 2.50
CA ALA A 93 3.35 2.97 3.41
C ALA A 93 3.24 4.50 3.26
N ALA A 94 4.37 5.19 3.07
CA ALA A 94 4.40 6.64 2.82
C ALA A 94 3.64 7.01 1.54
N VAL A 95 3.92 6.31 0.44
CA VAL A 95 3.26 6.50 -0.86
C VAL A 95 1.76 6.17 -0.78
N LEU A 96 1.37 5.08 -0.12
CA LEU A 96 -0.04 4.72 0.03
C LEU A 96 -0.84 5.78 0.81
N ARG A 97 -0.25 6.38 1.86
CA ARG A 97 -0.92 7.50 2.56
C ARG A 97 -0.99 8.75 1.70
N MET A 98 0.07 9.06 0.95
CA MET A 98 0.05 10.18 0.01
C MET A 98 -1.10 10.00 -0.99
N VAL A 99 -1.21 8.81 -1.60
CA VAL A 99 -2.31 8.48 -2.53
C VAL A 99 -3.67 8.59 -1.86
N GLU A 100 -3.85 8.04 -0.66
CA GLU A 100 -5.09 8.16 0.11
C GLU A 100 -5.48 9.63 0.35
N HIS A 101 -4.52 10.47 0.73
CA HIS A 101 -4.77 11.88 0.97
C HIS A 101 -5.08 12.64 -0.33
N THR A 102 -4.38 12.31 -1.43
CA THR A 102 -4.61 12.92 -2.74
C THR A 102 -6.00 12.59 -3.31
N VAL A 103 -6.45 11.34 -3.20
CA VAL A 103 -7.77 10.95 -3.74
C VAL A 103 -8.90 11.15 -2.75
N GLY A 104 -8.61 11.33 -1.46
CA GLY A 104 -9.58 11.40 -0.38
C GLY A 104 -9.94 10.02 0.19
N GLU A 105 -10.08 9.96 1.52
CA GLU A 105 -10.27 8.71 2.27
C GLU A 105 -11.48 7.89 1.80
N ASN A 106 -12.59 8.53 1.49
CA ASN A 106 -13.80 7.84 1.01
C ASN A 106 -13.56 7.18 -0.35
N ILE A 107 -12.93 7.88 -1.29
CA ILE A 107 -12.63 7.34 -2.63
C ILE A 107 -11.60 6.23 -2.52
N PHE A 108 -10.57 6.42 -1.69
CA PHE A 108 -9.55 5.41 -1.44
C PHE A 108 -10.18 4.11 -0.89
N ARG A 109 -11.00 4.21 0.16
CA ARG A 109 -11.70 3.06 0.76
C ARG A 109 -12.61 2.34 -0.23
N GLU A 110 -13.40 3.06 -1.01
CA GLU A 110 -14.27 2.46 -2.04
C GLU A 110 -13.46 1.84 -3.20
N GLY A 111 -12.33 2.43 -3.53
CA GLY A 111 -11.35 1.87 -4.47
C GLY A 111 -10.77 0.55 -3.97
N LEU A 112 -10.32 0.50 -2.72
CA LEU A 112 -9.82 -0.75 -2.12
C LEU A 112 -10.89 -1.85 -2.05
N ARG A 113 -12.12 -1.50 -1.68
CA ARG A 113 -13.26 -2.44 -1.71
C ARG A 113 -13.49 -2.99 -3.12
N SER A 114 -13.42 -2.13 -4.13
CA SER A 114 -13.59 -2.53 -5.53
C SER A 114 -12.43 -3.41 -6.00
N PHE A 115 -11.20 -3.06 -5.64
CA PHE A 115 -10.00 -3.83 -5.94
C PHE A 115 -10.08 -5.24 -5.34
N LEU A 116 -10.32 -5.34 -4.02
CA LEU A 116 -10.44 -6.63 -3.34
C LEU A 116 -11.57 -7.50 -3.91
N ARG A 117 -12.70 -6.91 -4.33
CA ARG A 117 -13.79 -7.65 -4.97
C ARG A 117 -13.42 -8.15 -6.36
N ASN A 118 -12.78 -7.32 -7.17
CA ASN A 118 -12.44 -7.64 -8.56
C ASN A 118 -11.35 -8.73 -8.66
N TYR A 119 -10.40 -8.71 -7.72
CA TYR A 119 -9.24 -9.60 -7.68
C TYR A 119 -9.32 -10.68 -6.60
N LYS A 120 -10.48 -10.85 -5.96
CA LYS A 120 -10.70 -11.89 -4.96
C LYS A 120 -10.33 -13.27 -5.52
N PHE A 121 -9.48 -14.00 -4.81
CA PHE A 121 -8.95 -15.32 -5.20
C PHE A 121 -8.16 -15.31 -6.52
N LYS A 122 -7.56 -14.17 -6.85
CA LYS A 122 -6.72 -13.97 -8.04
C LYS A 122 -5.44 -13.23 -7.65
N ASN A 123 -4.54 -13.19 -8.61
CA ASN A 123 -3.38 -12.31 -8.55
C ASN A 123 -3.71 -10.92 -9.09
N ALA A 124 -2.94 -9.92 -8.66
CA ALA A 124 -3.04 -8.54 -9.15
C ALA A 124 -1.68 -7.87 -9.26
N ARG A 125 -1.56 -6.87 -10.14
CA ARG A 125 -0.41 -5.97 -10.22
C ARG A 125 -0.70 -4.65 -9.52
N SER A 126 0.34 -3.88 -9.23
CA SER A 126 0.20 -2.51 -8.71
C SER A 126 -0.58 -1.61 -9.68
N ASP A 127 -0.40 -1.78 -10.99
CA ASP A 127 -1.17 -1.09 -12.03
C ASP A 127 -2.68 -1.33 -11.92
N ASP A 128 -3.10 -2.51 -11.47
CA ASP A 128 -4.50 -2.84 -11.31
C ASP A 128 -5.14 -2.07 -10.15
N LEU A 129 -4.41 -1.91 -9.05
CA LEU A 129 -4.83 -1.04 -7.95
C LEU A 129 -4.96 0.40 -8.44
N ILE A 130 -3.93 0.92 -9.12
CA ILE A 130 -3.92 2.30 -9.63
C ILE A 130 -5.10 2.52 -10.58
N ARG A 131 -5.38 1.56 -11.47
CA ARG A 131 -6.49 1.62 -12.42
C ARG A 131 -7.84 1.72 -11.71
N VAL A 132 -8.06 0.89 -10.68
CA VAL A 132 -9.30 0.91 -9.88
C VAL A 132 -9.45 2.24 -9.13
N LEU A 133 -8.38 2.71 -8.48
CA LEU A 133 -8.38 4.00 -7.77
C LEU A 133 -8.64 5.17 -8.72
N ARG A 134 -7.96 5.22 -9.87
CA ARG A 134 -8.15 6.25 -10.90
C ARG A 134 -9.59 6.26 -11.42
N HIS A 135 -10.15 5.09 -11.73
CA HIS A 135 -11.53 4.98 -12.17
C HIS A 135 -12.51 5.52 -11.12
N LYS A 136 -12.32 5.18 -9.84
CA LYS A 136 -13.15 5.72 -8.76
C LYS A 136 -12.97 7.23 -8.59
N TYR A 137 -11.74 7.72 -8.62
CA TYR A 137 -11.47 9.15 -8.51
C TYR A 137 -12.14 9.95 -9.63
N ILE A 138 -12.04 9.49 -10.88
CA ILE A 138 -12.71 10.14 -12.02
C ILE A 138 -14.23 10.08 -11.87
N TYR A 139 -14.78 8.90 -11.55
CA TYR A 139 -16.22 8.73 -11.35
C TYR A 139 -16.80 9.71 -10.33
N TYR A 140 -16.14 9.86 -9.17
CA TYR A 140 -16.63 10.72 -8.10
C TYR A 140 -16.46 12.21 -8.40
N ASN A 141 -15.42 12.61 -9.11
CA ASN A 141 -15.16 14.03 -9.37
C ASN A 141 -15.83 14.57 -10.63
N PHE A 142 -16.17 13.71 -11.61
CA PHE A 142 -16.73 14.17 -12.89
C PHE A 142 -18.17 13.71 -13.15
N PHE A 143 -18.60 12.58 -12.61
CA PHE A 143 -19.90 11.98 -12.98
C PHE A 143 -20.92 11.93 -11.84
N LYS A 144 -20.51 12.25 -10.61
CA LYS A 144 -21.40 12.14 -9.43
C LYS A 144 -22.03 13.48 -9.01
N PHE A 145 -21.66 14.56 -9.68
CA PHE A 145 -22.12 15.93 -9.42
C PHE A 145 -22.85 16.55 -10.63
N GLU A 146 -23.20 15.74 -11.63
CA GLU A 146 -24.25 16.02 -12.62
C GLU A 146 -25.49 15.18 -12.27
#